data_AF-A0A947NI80-F1
#
_entry.id   AF-A0A947NI80-F1
#
_cell.length_a   1.000
_cell.length_b   1.000
_cell.length_c   1.000
_cell.angle_alpha   90.00
_cell.angle_beta   90.00
_cell.angle_gamma   90.00
#
_symmetry.space_group_name_H-M   'P 1'
#
loop_
_entity.id
_entity.type
_entity.pdbx_description
1 polymer ?
#
loop_
_entity_poly.entity_id
_entity_poly.type
_entity_poly.pdbx_seq_one_letter_code
_entity_poly.pdbx_strand_id
1 'polypeptide(L)'
;MDSKLNGLVQTEWRWLIAVYLFLAGAGGGAHLVAVAADFLGWASVARIGIFLGWPLVLIGCMCLLGDLGNLHNAWRVARKPDTSWIARGTIIISLFIIAGFVHTVVWAWPGHMGEAESGMRQFVGVIGAILAFGTMVYTGLLLGDALPIPFWNTVLLPILFFISALS
;
A
#
# COMPACT_ATOMS: atom_id res chain seq x y z
N MET A 1 -2.99 -12.30 36.60
CA MET A 1 -4.20 -12.08 35.79
C MET A 1 -3.81 -12.30 34.35
N ASP A 2 -4.39 -13.28 33.66
CA ASP A 2 -3.89 -13.73 32.36
C ASP A 2 -4.31 -12.72 31.27
N SER A 3 -3.34 -12.00 30.70
CA SER A 3 -3.60 -10.92 29.74
C SER A 3 -4.31 -11.41 28.46
N LYS A 4 -4.22 -12.71 28.19
CA LYS A 4 -4.91 -13.42 27.10
C LYS A 4 -6.43 -13.47 27.27
N LEU A 5 -6.93 -13.49 28.51
CA LEU A 5 -8.37 -13.60 28.80
C LEU A 5 -9.12 -12.26 28.69
N ASN A 6 -8.40 -11.14 28.67
CA ASN A 6 -8.99 -9.79 28.66
C ASN A 6 -9.00 -9.14 27.27
N GLY A 7 -8.50 -9.81 26.21
CA GLY A 7 -8.40 -9.25 24.86
C GLY A 7 -7.42 -8.07 24.71
N LEU A 8 -6.58 -7.80 25.73
CA LEU A 8 -5.69 -6.65 25.78
C LEU A 8 -4.43 -6.80 24.91
N VAL A 9 -4.08 -8.03 24.51
CA VAL A 9 -2.86 -8.33 23.74
C VAL A 9 -3.21 -9.27 22.58
N GLN A 10 -2.99 -8.83 21.34
CA GLN A 10 -3.11 -9.68 20.16
C GLN A 10 -2.01 -10.77 20.15
N THR A 11 -2.37 -11.98 19.72
CA THR A 11 -1.44 -13.11 19.51
C THR A 11 -1.34 -13.56 18.06
N GLU A 12 -2.31 -13.17 17.24
CA GLU A 12 -2.43 -13.62 15.86
C GLU A 12 -1.54 -12.81 14.90
N TRP A 13 -1.36 -11.51 15.17
CA TRP A 13 -0.63 -10.62 14.26
C TRP A 13 0.85 -10.60 14.61
N ARG A 14 1.62 -11.41 13.90
CA ARG A 14 3.05 -11.57 14.15
C ARG A 14 3.84 -10.45 13.46
N TRP A 15 5.14 -10.43 13.73
CA TRP A 15 6.07 -9.41 13.21
C TRP A 15 6.04 -9.25 11.67
N LEU A 16 5.73 -10.31 10.92
CA LEU A 16 5.57 -10.26 9.46
C LEU A 16 4.46 -9.30 9.01
N ILE A 17 3.35 -9.27 9.74
CA ILE A 17 2.25 -8.36 9.46
C ILE A 17 2.66 -6.91 9.76
N ALA A 18 3.41 -6.67 10.84
CA ALA A 18 3.95 -5.34 11.13
C ALA A 18 4.88 -4.84 10.03
N VAL A 19 5.77 -5.70 9.53
CA VAL A 19 6.65 -5.39 8.38
C VAL A 19 5.85 -5.10 7.12
N TYR A 20 4.83 -5.91 6.83
CA TYR A 20 3.92 -5.67 5.71
C TYR A 20 3.24 -4.29 5.81
N LEU A 21 2.66 -3.95 6.96
CA LEU A 21 1.95 -2.67 7.15
C LEU A 21 2.89 -1.48 6.99
N PHE A 22 4.10 -1.59 7.54
CA PHE A 22 5.13 -0.56 7.39
C PHE A 22 5.55 -0.38 5.93
N LEU A 23 5.91 -1.47 5.24
CA LEU A 23 6.37 -1.41 3.85
C LEU A 23 5.25 -1.00 2.89
N ALA A 24 4.00 -1.41 3.14
CA ALA A 24 2.83 -0.99 2.40
C ALA A 24 2.60 0.53 2.54
N GLY A 25 2.72 1.07 3.76
CA GLY A 25 2.66 2.50 4.02
C GLY A 25 3.80 3.26 3.36
N ALA A 26 5.05 2.88 3.64
CA ALA A 26 6.24 3.54 3.11
C ALA A 26 6.29 3.52 1.57
N GLY A 27 5.91 2.40 0.94
CA GLY A 27 5.86 2.30 -0.52
C GLY A 27 4.75 3.14 -1.14
N GLY A 28 3.55 3.16 -0.53
CA GLY A 28 2.46 4.05 -0.95
C GLY A 28 2.83 5.53 -0.81
N GLY A 29 3.35 5.93 0.35
CA GLY A 29 3.80 7.30 0.61
C GLY A 29 4.92 7.75 -0.33
N ALA A 30 5.93 6.89 -0.56
CA ALA A 30 7.00 7.15 -1.52
C ALA A 30 6.46 7.44 -2.92
N HIS A 31 5.50 6.64 -3.41
CA HIS A 31 4.90 6.86 -4.73
C HIS A 31 4.03 8.12 -4.78
N LEU A 32 3.25 8.39 -3.74
CA LEU A 32 2.41 9.58 -3.66
C LEU A 32 3.24 10.87 -3.66
N VAL A 33 4.31 10.92 -2.86
CA VAL A 33 5.28 12.01 -2.85
C VAL A 33 6.00 12.12 -4.20
N ALA A 34 6.29 11.00 -4.85
CA ALA A 34 6.93 10.99 -6.17
C ALA A 34 6.09 11.69 -7.23
N VAL A 35 4.78 11.39 -7.27
CA VAL A 35 3.85 12.00 -8.22
C VAL A 35 3.71 13.50 -7.94
N ALA A 36 3.61 13.90 -6.68
CA ALA A 36 3.62 15.32 -6.31
C ALA A 36 4.93 16.01 -6.74
N ALA A 37 6.08 15.35 -6.53
CA ALA A 37 7.38 15.84 -6.96
C ALA A 37 7.50 15.97 -8.48
N ASP A 38 6.90 15.07 -9.27
CA ASP A 38 6.87 15.17 -10.73
C ASP A 38 6.11 16.41 -11.20
N PHE A 39 4.96 16.71 -10.58
CA PHE A 39 4.20 17.94 -10.87
C PHE A 39 4.94 19.22 -10.48
N LEU A 40 5.81 19.16 -9.47
CA LEU A 40 6.66 20.27 -9.04
C LEU A 40 7.97 20.39 -9.84
N GLY A 41 8.23 19.47 -10.78
CA GLY A 41 9.46 19.43 -11.58
C GLY A 41 10.69 18.90 -10.81
N TRP A 42 10.50 18.29 -9.65
CA TRP A 42 11.58 17.67 -8.85
C TRP A 42 11.89 16.25 -9.33
N ALA A 43 12.46 16.15 -10.53
CA ALA A 43 12.67 14.90 -11.25
C ALA A 43 13.45 13.83 -10.45
N SER A 44 14.45 14.22 -9.66
CA SER A 44 15.24 13.28 -8.85
C SER A 44 14.39 12.62 -7.75
N VAL A 45 13.55 13.40 -7.06
CA VAL A 45 12.67 12.91 -6.00
C VAL A 45 11.56 12.04 -6.61
N ALA A 46 10.97 12.49 -7.71
CA ALA A 46 9.97 11.74 -8.46
C ALA A 46 10.51 10.37 -8.90
N ARG A 47 11.71 10.34 -9.49
CA ARG A 47 12.33 9.10 -9.93
C ARG A 47 12.54 8.13 -8.77
N ILE A 48 13.09 8.59 -7.65
CA ILE A 48 13.35 7.72 -6.50
C ILE A 48 12.04 7.12 -5.98
N GLY A 49 11.01 7.94 -5.76
CA GLY A 49 9.75 7.45 -5.20
C GLY A 49 8.94 6.57 -6.16
N ILE A 50 8.97 6.82 -7.48
CA ILE A 50 8.32 5.94 -8.48
C ILE A 50 8.97 4.56 -8.48
N PHE A 51 10.32 4.51 -8.47
CA PHE A 51 11.07 3.25 -8.50
C PHE A 51 11.04 2.50 -7.16
N LEU A 52 10.91 3.19 -6.02
CA LEU A 52 10.85 2.57 -4.69
C LEU A 52 9.43 2.19 -4.25
N GLY A 53 8.41 2.90 -4.70
CA GLY A 53 7.07 2.75 -4.15
C GLY A 53 6.51 1.32 -4.29
N TRP A 54 6.42 0.81 -5.52
CA TRP A 54 5.84 -0.50 -5.77
C TRP A 54 6.70 -1.68 -5.27
N PRO A 55 8.05 -1.68 -5.33
CA PRO A 55 8.84 -2.79 -4.80
C PRO A 55 8.72 -2.92 -3.28
N LEU A 56 8.67 -1.80 -2.54
CA LEU A 56 8.45 -1.84 -1.09
C LEU A 56 7.14 -2.55 -0.76
N VAL A 57 6.04 -2.17 -1.43
CA VAL A 57 4.74 -2.80 -1.19
C VAL A 57 4.74 -4.27 -1.62
N LEU A 58 5.42 -4.62 -2.72
CA LEU A 58 5.56 -6.01 -3.16
C LEU A 58 6.31 -6.86 -2.13
N ILE A 59 7.41 -6.36 -1.57
CA ILE A 59 8.17 -7.05 -0.51
C ILE A 59 7.29 -7.21 0.73
N GLY A 60 6.55 -6.17 1.12
CA GLY A 60 5.57 -6.25 2.20
C GLY A 60 4.52 -7.33 1.93
N CYS A 61 4.00 -7.43 0.71
CA CYS A 61 3.05 -8.48 0.32
C CYS A 61 3.66 -9.88 0.40
N MET A 62 4.95 -10.04 0.10
CA MET A 62 5.64 -11.32 0.29
C MET A 62 5.70 -11.72 1.77
N CYS A 63 5.92 -10.77 2.68
CA CYS A 63 5.83 -11.03 4.13
C CYS A 63 4.41 -11.43 4.54
N LEU A 64 3.38 -10.77 4.01
CA LEU A 64 1.97 -11.10 4.26
C LEU A 64 1.62 -12.52 3.78
N LEU A 65 2.09 -12.89 2.58
CA LEU A 65 1.90 -14.23 2.03
C LEU A 65 2.66 -15.31 2.80
N GLY A 66 3.83 -14.98 3.35
CA GLY A 66 4.62 -15.89 4.19
C GLY A 66 3.98 -16.14 5.57
N ASP A 67 3.19 -15.17 6.07
CA ASP A 67 2.37 -15.36 7.27
C ASP A 67 1.09 -16.16 6.99
N LEU A 68 0.71 -16.30 5.71
CA LEU A 68 -0.45 -17.06 5.29
C LEU A 68 -0.21 -18.57 5.42
N GLY A 69 -1.01 -19.24 6.25
CA GLY A 69 -0.87 -20.69 6.47
C GLY A 69 -1.10 -21.57 5.22
N ASN A 70 -1.69 -21.05 4.14
CA ASN A 70 -1.88 -21.78 2.89
C ASN A 70 -1.76 -20.88 1.65
N LEU A 71 -0.54 -20.79 1.11
CA LEU A 71 -0.21 -19.96 -0.05
C LEU A 71 -0.95 -20.35 -1.34
N HIS A 72 -1.24 -21.65 -1.54
CA HIS A 72 -1.90 -22.14 -2.76
C HIS A 72 -3.29 -21.53 -2.96
N ASN A 73 -3.97 -21.19 -1.87
CA ASN A 73 -5.31 -20.61 -1.90
C ASN A 73 -5.30 -19.09 -1.77
N ALA A 74 -4.13 -18.43 -1.72
CA ALA A 74 -4.01 -16.98 -1.50
C ALA A 74 -4.81 -16.15 -2.52
N TRP A 75 -4.85 -16.58 -3.78
CA TRP A 75 -5.63 -15.91 -4.82
C TRP A 75 -7.14 -15.85 -4.53
N ARG A 76 -7.67 -16.75 -3.68
CA ARG A 76 -9.09 -16.76 -3.29
C ARG A 76 -9.45 -15.60 -2.38
N VAL A 77 -8.48 -14.96 -1.73
CA VAL A 77 -8.69 -13.83 -0.81
C VAL A 77 -9.38 -12.66 -1.52
N ALA A 78 -9.11 -12.45 -2.80
CA ALA A 78 -9.71 -11.36 -3.58
C ALA A 78 -11.17 -11.60 -4.02
N ARG A 79 -11.78 -12.77 -3.75
CA ARG A 79 -13.05 -13.18 -4.36
C ARG A 79 -14.32 -12.55 -3.78
N LYS A 80 -14.28 -11.95 -2.58
CA LYS A 80 -15.46 -11.40 -1.90
C LYS A 80 -15.25 -9.96 -1.41
N PRO A 81 -15.04 -8.99 -2.31
CA PRO A 81 -14.81 -7.58 -1.94
C PRO A 81 -16.02 -6.93 -1.27
N ASP A 82 -17.23 -7.44 -1.52
CA ASP A 82 -18.46 -6.84 -0.97
C ASP A 82 -18.50 -6.96 0.56
N THR A 83 -18.02 -8.08 1.10
CA THR A 83 -18.15 -8.42 2.53
C THR A 83 -16.83 -8.35 3.31
N SER A 84 -15.68 -8.39 2.64
CA SER A 84 -14.38 -8.51 3.32
C SER A 84 -13.48 -7.31 3.04
N TRP A 85 -13.05 -6.62 4.09
CA TRP A 85 -12.03 -5.58 4.00
C TRP A 85 -10.71 -6.11 3.43
N ILE A 86 -10.31 -7.32 3.85
CA ILE A 86 -9.10 -7.99 3.34
C ILE A 86 -9.16 -8.16 1.81
N ALA A 87 -10.32 -8.55 1.27
CA ALA A 87 -10.52 -8.68 -0.17
C ALA A 87 -10.38 -7.33 -0.90
N ARG A 88 -10.98 -6.26 -0.36
CA ARG A 88 -10.88 -4.90 -0.92
C ARG A 88 -9.42 -4.43 -0.99
N GLY A 89 -8.68 -4.61 0.10
CA GLY A 89 -7.28 -4.27 0.15
C GLY A 89 -6.41 -5.06 -0.80
N THR A 90 -6.66 -6.37 -0.91
CA THR A 90 -5.93 -7.23 -1.86
C THR A 90 -6.05 -6.69 -3.28
N ILE A 91 -7.24 -6.22 -3.68
CA ILE A 91 -7.47 -5.60 -4.99
C ILE A 91 -6.72 -4.27 -5.11
N ILE A 92 -6.89 -3.35 -4.15
CA ILE A 92 -6.24 -2.03 -4.18
C ILE A 92 -4.72 -2.15 -4.28
N ILE A 93 -4.13 -2.99 -3.44
CA ILE A 93 -2.67 -3.21 -3.38
C ILE A 93 -2.17 -3.87 -4.66
N SER A 94 -2.88 -4.89 -5.17
CA SER A 94 -2.49 -5.55 -6.42
C SER A 94 -2.50 -4.57 -7.59
N LEU A 95 -3.54 -3.73 -7.68
CA LEU A 95 -3.64 -2.68 -8.69
C LEU A 95 -2.54 -1.63 -8.52
N PHE A 96 -2.22 -1.23 -7.28
CA PHE A 96 -1.13 -0.30 -7.00
C PHE A 96 0.22 -0.83 -7.48
N ILE A 97 0.54 -2.10 -7.19
CA ILE A 97 1.80 -2.72 -7.62
C ILE A 97 1.90 -2.71 -9.15
N ILE A 98 0.82 -3.08 -9.85
CA ILE A 98 0.77 -3.07 -11.31
C ILE A 98 0.93 -1.64 -11.84
N ALA A 99 0.16 -0.68 -11.31
CA ALA A 99 0.21 0.72 -11.73
C ALA A 99 1.60 1.34 -11.50
N GLY A 100 2.23 1.08 -10.35
CA GLY A 100 3.57 1.58 -10.04
C GLY A 100 4.66 0.96 -10.92
N PHE A 101 4.53 -0.33 -11.27
CA PHE A 101 5.41 -0.96 -12.25
C PHE A 101 5.25 -0.33 -13.63
N VAL A 102 4.00 -0.16 -14.10
CA VAL A 102 3.71 0.53 -15.38
C VAL A 102 4.26 1.95 -15.36
N HIS A 103 4.09 2.69 -14.26
CA HIS A 103 4.64 4.04 -14.11
C HIS A 103 6.17 4.04 -14.25
N THR A 104 6.84 3.06 -13.64
CA THR A 104 8.30 2.89 -13.75
C THR A 104 8.72 2.61 -15.19
N VAL A 105 7.99 1.73 -15.90
CA VAL A 105 8.27 1.40 -17.31
C VAL A 105 8.07 2.63 -18.21
N VAL A 106 6.95 3.36 -18.05
CA VAL A 106 6.66 4.59 -18.79
C VAL A 106 7.74 5.65 -18.54
N TRP A 107 8.21 5.77 -17.29
CA TRP A 107 9.28 6.70 -16.93
C TRP A 107 10.64 6.28 -17.50
N ALA A 108 10.96 4.99 -17.49
CA ALA A 108 12.25 4.45 -17.94
C ALA A 108 12.35 4.29 -19.46
N TRP A 109 11.23 4.38 -20.18
CA TRP A 109 11.18 4.14 -21.61
C TRP A 109 12.01 5.20 -22.37
N PRO A 110 13.05 4.80 -23.13
CA PRO A 110 13.94 5.73 -23.82
C PRO A 110 13.34 6.33 -25.11
N GLY A 111 12.02 6.25 -25.30
CA GLY A 111 11.29 6.63 -26.51
C GLY A 111 10.92 8.12 -26.65
N HIS A 112 11.81 9.03 -26.27
CA HIS A 112 11.87 10.45 -26.67
C HIS A 112 10.56 11.29 -26.73
N MET A 113 10.32 12.04 -25.65
CA MET A 113 10.21 13.52 -25.63
C MET A 113 9.09 14.16 -26.47
N GLY A 114 7.87 13.63 -26.42
CA GLY A 114 6.66 14.36 -26.86
C GLY A 114 5.81 14.85 -25.69
N GLU A 115 5.02 15.92 -25.88
CA GLU A 115 4.03 16.36 -24.87
C GLU A 115 2.99 15.26 -24.56
N ALA A 116 2.70 14.40 -25.54
CA ALA A 116 1.82 13.24 -25.36
C ALA A 116 2.38 12.21 -24.36
N GLU A 117 3.72 12.05 -24.28
CA GLU A 117 4.34 11.16 -23.31
C GLU A 117 4.33 11.76 -21.89
N SER A 118 4.47 13.08 -21.78
CA SER A 118 4.26 13.80 -20.52
C SER A 118 2.83 13.59 -20.00
N GLY A 119 1.83 13.67 -20.88
CA GLY A 119 0.44 13.41 -20.53
C GLY A 119 0.19 11.98 -20.05
N MET A 120 0.74 10.98 -20.75
CA MET A 120 0.63 9.56 -20.34
C MET A 120 1.31 9.31 -18.99
N ARG A 121 2.51 9.86 -18.77
CA ARG A 121 3.24 9.73 -17.50
C ARG A 121 2.43 10.30 -16.34
N GLN A 122 1.91 11.52 -16.49
CA GLN A 122 1.08 12.15 -15.48
C GLN A 122 -0.22 11.38 -15.24
N PHE A 123 -0.87 10.87 -16.30
CA PHE A 123 -2.09 10.08 -16.20
C PHE A 123 -1.86 8.79 -15.40
N VAL A 124 -0.83 8.02 -15.73
CA VAL A 124 -0.45 6.81 -14.99
C VAL A 124 -0.04 7.17 -13.56
N GLY A 125 0.69 8.27 -13.37
CA GLY A 125 1.07 8.79 -12.05
C GLY A 125 -0.13 9.12 -11.17
N VAL A 126 -1.17 9.78 -11.71
CA VAL A 126 -2.39 10.10 -10.97
C VAL A 126 -3.14 8.83 -10.57
N ILE A 127 -3.28 7.85 -11.47
CA ILE A 127 -3.88 6.55 -11.13
C ILE A 127 -3.08 5.86 -10.02
N GLY A 128 -1.75 5.83 -10.16
CA GLY A 128 -0.84 5.28 -9.17
C GLY A 128 -0.97 5.98 -7.81
N ALA A 129 -1.09 7.31 -7.78
CA ALA A 129 -1.28 8.11 -6.57
C ALA A 129 -2.62 7.82 -5.87
N ILE A 130 -3.71 7.65 -6.62
CA ILE A 130 -5.02 7.27 -6.06
C ILE A 130 -4.93 5.88 -5.41
N LEU A 131 -4.29 4.92 -6.09
CA LEU A 131 -4.11 3.57 -5.56
C LEU A 131 -3.13 3.52 -4.38
N ALA A 132 -2.10 4.37 -4.39
CA ALA A 132 -1.16 4.55 -3.28
C ALA A 132 -1.88 5.10 -2.04
N PHE A 133 -2.67 6.15 -2.21
CA PHE A 133 -3.53 6.70 -1.16
C PHE A 133 -4.48 5.64 -0.62
N GLY A 134 -5.16 4.92 -1.50
CA GLY A 134 -6.02 3.79 -1.13
C GLY A 134 -5.28 2.74 -0.32
N THR A 135 -4.05 2.41 -0.70
CA THR A 135 -3.18 1.45 0.02
C THR A 135 -2.84 1.95 1.43
N MET A 136 -2.43 3.22 1.57
CA MET A 136 -2.07 3.84 2.85
C MET A 136 -3.26 3.94 3.81
N VAL A 137 -4.44 4.29 3.31
CA VAL A 137 -5.65 4.39 4.14
C VAL A 137 -6.18 3.00 4.49
N TYR A 138 -6.17 2.07 3.52
CA TYR A 138 -6.63 0.70 3.74
C TYR A 138 -5.82 -0.02 4.82
N THR A 139 -4.49 0.15 4.88
CA THR A 139 -3.67 -0.51 5.91
C THR A 139 -4.07 -0.10 7.32
N GLY A 140 -4.49 1.16 7.53
CA GLY A 140 -5.04 1.60 8.81
C GLY A 140 -6.48 1.14 9.06
N LEU A 141 -7.33 1.08 8.02
CA LEU A 141 -8.70 0.56 8.12
C LEU A 141 -8.74 -0.94 8.44
N LEU A 142 -7.80 -1.71 7.89
CA LEU A 142 -7.67 -3.15 8.13
C LEU A 142 -7.46 -3.45 9.62
N LEU A 143 -6.64 -2.65 10.31
CA LEU A 143 -6.46 -2.73 11.76
C LEU A 143 -7.74 -2.32 12.50
N GLY A 144 -8.44 -1.29 12.03
CA GLY A 144 -9.66 -0.82 12.67
C GLY A 144 -10.83 -1.80 12.65
N ASP A 145 -10.89 -2.66 11.63
CA ASP A 145 -11.89 -3.72 11.51
C ASP A 145 -11.57 -4.96 12.38
N ALA A 146 -10.36 -5.05 12.95
CA ALA A 146 -10.01 -6.12 13.88
C ALA A 146 -10.65 -5.88 15.27
N LEU A 147 -11.90 -6.33 15.37
CA LEU A 147 -12.85 -6.16 16.48
C LEU A 147 -12.39 -6.44 17.93
N PRO A 148 -11.35 -7.24 18.25
CA PRO A 148 -11.03 -7.54 19.65
C PRO A 148 -10.33 -6.41 20.44
N ILE A 149 -9.75 -5.39 19.80
CA ILE A 149 -8.86 -4.42 20.46
C ILE A 149 -9.47 -3.02 20.43
N PRO A 150 -9.94 -2.47 21.56
CA PRO A 150 -10.60 -1.16 21.63
C PRO A 150 -9.72 -0.01 21.12
N PHE A 151 -8.39 -0.10 21.30
CA PHE A 151 -7.43 0.86 20.76
C PHE A 151 -7.45 0.91 19.22
N TRP A 152 -7.79 -0.20 18.58
CA TRP A 152 -7.79 -0.31 17.12
C TRP A 152 -9.06 0.25 16.46
N ASN A 153 -10.18 0.22 17.16
CA ASN A 153 -11.47 0.68 16.64
C ASN A 153 -11.65 2.20 16.80
N THR A 154 -10.80 3.01 16.15
CA THR A 154 -10.92 4.47 16.13
C THR A 154 -10.69 5.04 14.72
N VAL A 155 -11.39 6.14 14.40
CA VAL A 155 -11.21 6.88 13.13
C VAL A 155 -9.80 7.49 13.02
N LEU A 156 -9.11 7.66 14.15
CA LEU A 156 -7.77 8.23 14.19
C LEU A 156 -6.72 7.30 13.59
N LEU A 157 -6.93 5.99 13.60
CA LEU A 157 -5.95 5.01 13.12
C LEU A 157 -5.63 5.11 11.62
N PRO A 158 -6.62 5.13 10.71
CA PRO A 158 -6.36 5.37 9.29
C PRO A 158 -5.63 6.69 9.03
N ILE A 159 -5.93 7.74 9.80
CA ILE A 159 -5.28 9.05 9.69
C ILE A 159 -3.82 8.96 10.15
N LEU A 160 -3.54 8.28 11.26
CA LEU A 160 -2.19 8.07 11.78
C LEU A 160 -1.33 7.26 10.81
N PHE A 161 -1.88 6.20 10.22
CA PHE A 161 -1.19 5.40 9.21
C PHE A 161 -0.87 6.23 7.96
N PHE A 162 -1.83 7.05 7.52
CA PHE A 162 -1.61 7.96 6.40
C PHE A 162 -0.49 8.97 6.67
N ILE A 163 -0.51 9.64 7.84
CA ILE A 163 0.52 10.62 8.21
C ILE A 163 1.88 9.92 8.37
N SER A 164 1.92 8.77 9.05
CA SER A 164 3.15 7.98 9.23
C SER A 164 3.72 7.45 7.92
N ALA A 165 2.88 7.21 6.90
CA ALA A 165 3.35 6.80 5.59
C ALA A 165 4.01 7.95 4.81
N LEU A 166 3.71 9.20 5.17
CA LEU A 166 4.27 10.40 4.54
C LEU A 166 5.53 10.92 5.26
N SER A 167 5.78 10.50 6.49
CA SER A 167 6.94 10.89 7.31
C SER A 167 8.19 10.07 6.99
#